data_AF-A0A1M7CGC0-F1
#
_entry.id   AF-A0A1M7CGC0-F1
#
_cell.length_a   1.000
_cell.length_b   1.000
_cell.length_c   1.000
_cell.angle_alpha   90.00
_cell.angle_beta   90.00
_cell.angle_gamma   90.00
#
_symmetry.space_group_name_H-M   'P 1'
#
loop_
_entity.id
_entity.type
_entity.pdbx_description
1 polymer ?
#
loop_
_entity_poly.entity_id
_entity_poly.type
_entity_poly.pdbx_seq_one_letter_code
_entity_poly.pdbx_strand_id
1 'polypeptide(L)'
;MGVADADIIKEDQSMNTYQNAKFSNEILKKIGVSNIYLVTSGFHMKRSVALFQTFGLKPIPQASDLIDTEITVFPNSYNAAFTFVMLKEVVGIWQVQVYNSLGMNK
;
A
#
# COMPACT_ATOMS: atom_id res chain seq x y z
N MET A 1 22.10 5.67 3.66
CA MET A 1 20.79 6.29 3.35
C MET A 1 20.69 7.77 3.74
N GLY A 2 21.73 8.43 4.27
CA GLY A 2 21.77 9.90 4.41
C GLY A 2 20.80 10.54 5.42
N VAL A 3 19.76 9.83 5.86
CA VAL A 3 18.79 10.23 6.89
C VAL A 3 19.33 9.87 8.27
N ALA A 4 19.14 10.76 9.25
CA ALA A 4 19.56 10.52 10.63
C ALA A 4 18.63 9.54 11.35
N ASP A 5 19.16 8.72 12.27
CA ASP A 5 18.37 7.71 12.99
C ASP A 5 17.24 8.34 13.81
N ALA A 6 17.42 9.56 14.32
CA ALA A 6 16.40 10.29 15.07
C ALA A 6 15.16 10.65 14.22
N ASP A 7 15.30 10.70 12.90
CA ASP A 7 14.21 10.96 11.95
C ASP A 7 13.51 9.67 11.50
N ILE A 8 13.95 8.50 11.97
CA ILE A 8 13.42 7.19 11.58
C ILE A 8 12.67 6.56 12.73
N ILE A 9 11.36 6.39 12.56
CA ILE A 9 10.51 5.63 13.47
C ILE A 9 10.15 4.32 12.78
N LYS A 10 10.48 3.20 13.41
CA LYS A 10 10.19 1.85 12.88
C LYS A 10 8.91 1.31 13.49
N GLU A 11 8.05 0.77 12.63
CA GLU A 11 6.93 -0.11 12.99
C GLU A 11 7.31 -1.52 12.51
N ASP A 12 7.60 -2.43 13.44
CA ASP A 12 8.20 -3.74 13.17
C ASP A 12 7.31 -4.94 13.57
N GLN A 13 6.05 -4.67 13.93
CA GLN A 13 5.09 -5.68 14.40
C GLN A 13 4.15 -6.18 13.29
N SER A 14 4.04 -5.44 12.20
CA SER A 14 3.14 -5.79 11.09
C SER A 14 3.64 -6.97 10.26
N MET A 15 2.73 -7.90 9.97
CA MET A 15 2.94 -9.04 9.06
C MET A 15 2.32 -8.81 7.69
N ASN A 16 1.54 -7.74 7.53
CA ASN A 16 0.87 -7.38 6.28
C ASN A 16 0.53 -5.88 6.25
N THR A 17 0.13 -5.39 5.07
CA THR A 17 -0.16 -3.97 4.84
C THR A 17 -1.35 -3.45 5.67
N TYR A 18 -2.33 -4.30 6.02
CA TYR A 18 -3.45 -3.90 6.89
C TYR A 18 -2.94 -3.61 8.31
N GLN A 19 -2.13 -4.50 8.87
CA GLN A 19 -1.53 -4.32 10.19
C GLN A 19 -0.58 -3.13 10.19
N ASN A 20 0.20 -2.94 9.12
CA ASN A 20 1.08 -1.78 8.99
C ASN A 20 0.28 -0.48 9.01
N ALA A 21 -0.83 -0.40 8.27
CA ALA A 21 -1.72 0.76 8.31
C ALA A 21 -2.32 1.00 9.70
N LYS A 22 -2.73 -0.08 10.39
CA LYS A 22 -3.28 -0.01 11.76
C LYS A 22 -2.27 0.51 12.77
N PHE A 23 -1.10 -0.12 12.85
CA PHE A 23 -0.07 0.21 13.83
C PHE A 23 0.62 1.54 13.52
N SER A 24 0.83 1.86 12.25
CA SER A 24 1.33 3.17 11.84
C SER A 24 0.35 4.29 12.20
N ASN A 25 -0.97 4.08 12.09
CA ASN A 25 -1.96 5.08 12.52
C ASN A 25 -1.78 5.45 14.00
N GLU A 26 -1.51 4.47 14.88
CA GLU A 26 -1.28 4.72 16.31
C GLU A 26 -0.04 5.58 16.56
N ILE A 27 1.04 5.34 15.80
CA ILE A 27 2.27 6.13 15.86
C ILE A 27 2.02 7.56 15.33
N LEU A 28 1.43 7.67 14.14
CA LEU A 28 1.19 8.96 13.46
C LEU A 28 0.27 9.88 14.27
N LYS A 29 -0.74 9.31 14.95
CA LYS A 29 -1.63 10.06 15.85
C LYS A 29 -0.90 10.66 17.05
N LYS A 30 0.08 9.95 17.62
CA LYS A 30 0.89 10.45 18.75
C LYS A 30 1.80 11.60 18.34
N ILE A 31 2.30 11.57 17.10
CA ILE A 31 3.19 12.61 16.55
C ILE A 31 2.39 13.84 16.11
N GLY A 32 1.12 13.68 15.70
CA GLY A 32 0.27 14.78 15.28
C GLY A 32 0.61 15.31 13.88
N VAL A 33 1.00 14.43 12.96
CA VAL A 33 1.38 14.82 11.59
C VAL A 33 0.19 15.33 10.77
N SER A 34 0.44 16.33 9.92
CA SER A 34 -0.57 16.93 9.02
C SER A 34 -0.52 16.35 7.59
N ASN A 35 0.68 16.01 7.11
CA ASN A 35 0.89 15.46 5.77
C ASN A 35 1.58 14.10 5.87
N ILE A 36 1.01 13.09 5.21
CA ILE A 36 1.53 11.72 5.19
C ILE A 36 1.79 11.35 3.74
N TYR A 37 3.03 11.00 3.41
CA TYR A 37 3.36 10.41 2.12
C TYR A 37 3.46 8.89 2.29
N LEU A 38 2.70 8.15 1.50
CA LEU A 38 2.75 6.69 1.48
C LEU A 38 3.61 6.24 0.31
N VAL A 39 4.80 5.72 0.63
CA VAL A 39 5.76 5.22 -0.35
C VAL A 39 5.68 3.69 -0.41
N THR A 40 5.40 3.15 -1.60
CA THR A 40 5.38 1.70 -1.86
C THR A 40 5.42 1.46 -3.37
N SER A 41 5.49 0.19 -3.81
CA SER A 41 5.43 -0.12 -5.24
C SER A 41 4.13 0.39 -5.86
N GLY A 42 4.21 0.94 -7.07
CA GLY A 42 3.10 1.37 -7.89
C GLY A 42 2.06 0.27 -8.10
N PHE A 43 2.47 -1.00 -8.10
CA PHE A 43 1.53 -2.12 -8.22
C PHE A 43 0.58 -2.20 -7.04
N HIS A 44 1.09 -1.98 -5.83
CA HIS A 44 0.34 -2.11 -4.58
C HIS A 44 -0.31 -0.79 -4.15
N MET A 45 0.08 0.34 -4.76
CA MET A 45 -0.25 1.68 -4.29
C MET A 45 -1.74 1.87 -4.04
N LYS A 46 -2.59 1.50 -5.00
CA LYS A 46 -4.04 1.67 -4.90
C LYS A 46 -4.63 0.91 -3.71
N ARG A 47 -4.20 -0.34 -3.49
CA ARG A 47 -4.66 -1.17 -2.36
C ARG A 47 -4.13 -0.64 -1.04
N SER A 48 -2.85 -0.26 -0.98
CA SER A 48 -2.22 0.30 0.20
C SER A 48 -2.91 1.59 0.65
N VAL A 49 -3.22 2.51 -0.27
CA VAL A 49 -3.99 3.73 0.05
C VAL A 49 -5.35 3.39 0.63
N ALA A 50 -6.09 2.46 0.02
CA ALA A 50 -7.42 2.05 0.51
C ALA A 50 -7.35 1.47 1.93
N LEU A 51 -6.33 0.66 2.23
CA LEU A 51 -6.09 0.10 3.57
C LEU A 51 -5.76 1.19 4.60
N PHE A 52 -4.94 2.18 4.25
CA PHE A 52 -4.63 3.30 5.15
C PHE A 52 -5.87 4.18 5.41
N GLN A 53 -6.71 4.39 4.39
CA GLN A 53 -7.95 5.15 4.50
C GLN A 53 -8.97 4.51 5.45
N THR A 54 -9.02 3.17 5.52
CA THR A 54 -9.83 2.44 6.51
C THR A 54 -9.58 2.90 7.94
N PHE A 55 -8.35 3.29 8.28
CA PHE A 55 -7.97 3.74 9.63
C PHE A 55 -8.07 5.26 9.83
N GLY A 56 -8.66 5.97 8.88
CA GLY A 56 -8.85 7.42 8.90
C GLY A 56 -7.65 8.23 8.41
N LEU A 57 -6.61 7.59 7.91
CA LEU A 57 -5.45 8.27 7.34
C LEU A 57 -5.76 8.74 5.90
N LYS A 58 -5.20 9.89 5.50
CA LYS A 58 -5.34 10.44 4.15
C LYS A 58 -3.96 10.62 3.50
N PRO A 59 -3.26 9.52 3.18
CA PRO A 59 -1.92 9.61 2.63
C PRO A 59 -1.92 10.14 1.19
N ILE A 60 -0.86 10.87 0.85
CA ILE A 60 -0.48 11.25 -0.51
C ILE A 60 0.31 10.07 -1.10
N PRO A 61 -0.15 9.44 -2.18
CA PRO A 61 0.54 8.29 -2.78
C PRO A 61 1.83 8.72 -3.48
N GLN A 62 2.93 8.00 -3.24
CA GLN A 62 4.19 8.20 -3.94
C GLN A 62 4.79 6.85 -4.34
N ALA A 63 4.69 6.49 -5.62
CA ALA A 63 5.21 5.20 -6.09
C ALA A 63 6.74 5.17 -6.02
N SER A 64 7.31 4.05 -5.57
CA SER A 64 8.77 3.83 -5.56
C SER A 64 9.32 3.34 -6.90
N ASP A 65 8.44 2.86 -7.78
CA ASP A 65 8.73 2.31 -9.10
C ASP A 65 7.67 2.76 -10.11
N LEU A 66 8.04 2.72 -11.39
CA LEU A 66 7.12 2.92 -12.50
C LEU A 66 6.85 1.55 -13.13
N ILE A 67 5.57 1.25 -13.33
CA ILE A 67 5.16 0.02 -14.01
C ILE A 67 5.18 0.29 -15.51
N ASP A 68 6.00 -0.45 -16.23
CA ASP A 68 6.03 -0.43 -17.69
C ASP A 68 5.88 -1.84 -18.26
N THR A 69 5.11 -1.94 -19.34
CA THR A 69 4.81 -3.19 -20.03
C THR A 69 4.77 -2.97 -21.52
N GLU A 70 5.43 -3.84 -22.28
CA GLU A 70 5.37 -3.82 -23.73
C GLU A 70 4.16 -4.63 -24.23
N ILE A 71 3.39 -4.04 -25.16
CA ILE A 71 2.29 -4.74 -25.82
C ILE A 71 2.90 -5.69 -26.86
N THR A 72 2.81 -6.99 -26.61
CA THR A 72 3.28 -8.04 -27.53
C THR A 72 2.11 -8.80 -28.14
N VAL A 73 2.23 -9.18 -29.40
CA VAL A 73 1.20 -9.98 -30.11
C VAL A 73 1.11 -11.40 -29.55
N PHE A 74 2.25 -11.99 -29.22
CA PHE A 74 2.33 -13.32 -28.59
C PHE A 74 2.52 -13.20 -27.07
N PRO A 75 1.97 -14.15 -26.28
CA PRO A 75 2.22 -14.20 -24.84
C PRO A 75 3.71 -14.35 -24.53
N ASN A 76 4.17 -13.65 -23.50
CA ASN A 76 5.53 -13.80 -22.99
C ASN A 76 5.50 -13.92 -21.46
N SER A 77 6.57 -14.47 -20.88
CA SER A 77 6.67 -14.73 -19.44
C SER A 77 6.66 -13.46 -18.60
N TYR A 78 7.19 -12.35 -19.11
CA TYR A 78 7.22 -11.06 -18.42
C TYR A 78 5.82 -10.50 -18.23
N ASN A 79 5.03 -10.39 -19.31
CA ASN A 79 3.65 -9.94 -19.27
C ASN A 79 2.75 -10.90 -18.48
N ALA A 80 3.02 -12.21 -18.53
CA ALA A 80 2.32 -13.20 -17.70
C ALA A 80 2.57 -12.97 -16.20
N ALA A 81 3.81 -12.70 -15.80
CA ALA A 81 4.15 -12.39 -14.41
C ALA A 81 3.47 -11.10 -13.92
N PHE A 82 3.49 -10.04 -14.73
CA PHE A 82 2.82 -8.77 -14.42
C PHE A 82 1.30 -8.94 -14.31
N THR A 83 0.71 -9.71 -15.24
CA THR A 83 -0.72 -10.05 -15.19
C THR A 83 -1.06 -10.78 -13.90
N PHE A 84 -0.24 -11.74 -13.47
CA PHE A 84 -0.46 -12.45 -12.22
C PHE A 84 -0.40 -11.53 -10.99
N VAL A 85 0.54 -10.60 -10.93
CA VAL A 85 0.61 -9.59 -9.86
C VAL A 85 -0.63 -8.69 -9.90
N MET A 86 -1.03 -8.22 -11.08
CA MET A 86 -2.20 -7.36 -11.25
C MET A 86 -3.51 -8.04 -10.88
N LEU A 87 -3.69 -9.31 -11.22
CA LEU A 87 -4.87 -10.07 -10.80
C LEU A 87 -4.97 -10.14 -9.28
N LYS A 88 -3.85 -10.38 -8.57
CA LYS A 88 -3.83 -10.37 -7.10
C LYS A 88 -4.22 -9.00 -6.54
N GLU A 89 -3.74 -7.93 -7.15
CA GLU A 89 -4.06 -6.58 -6.70
C GLU A 89 -5.54 -6.21 -6.94
N VAL A 90 -6.11 -6.60 -8.08
CA VAL A 90 -7.55 -6.42 -8.34
C VAL A 90 -8.40 -7.14 -7.31
N VAL A 91 -8.09 -8.42 -7.04
CA VAL A 91 -8.78 -9.21 -6.01
C VAL A 91 -8.60 -8.57 -4.63
N GLY A 92 -7.39 -8.13 -4.29
CA GLY A 92 -7.09 -7.48 -3.01
C GLY A 92 -7.83 -6.15 -2.82
N ILE A 93 -7.95 -5.33 -3.86
CA ILE A 93 -8.73 -4.08 -3.80
C ILE A 93 -10.21 -4.40 -3.55
N TRP A 94 -10.75 -5.37 -4.29
CA TRP A 94 -12.13 -5.81 -4.09
C TRP A 94 -12.35 -6.35 -2.67
N GLN A 95 -11.43 -7.17 -2.15
CA GLN A 95 -11.49 -7.66 -0.77
C GLN A 95 -11.54 -6.51 0.25
N VAL A 96 -10.72 -5.48 0.09
CA VAL A 96 -10.73 -4.30 0.98
C VAL A 96 -12.10 -3.61 0.95
N GLN A 97 -12.68 -3.43 -0.24
CA GLN A 97 -13.99 -2.81 -0.39
C GLN A 97 -15.10 -3.63 0.29
N VAL A 98 -15.09 -4.95 0.10
CA VAL A 98 -16.06 -5.86 0.74
C VAL A 98 -15.91 -5.86 2.25
N TYR A 99 -14.67 -5.93 2.77
CA TYR A 99 -14.48 -5.94 4.22
C TYR A 99 -14.83 -4.59 4.87
N ASN A 100 -14.60 -3.48 4.16
CA ASN A 100 -15.05 -2.17 4.60
C ASN A 100 -16.59 -2.08 4.61
N SER A 101 -17.28 -2.54 3.57
CA SER A 101 -18.75 -2.49 3.51
C SER A 101 -19.43 -3.39 4.54
N LEU A 102 -18.79 -4.51 4.88
CA LEU A 102 -19.23 -5.41 5.96
C LEU A 102 -18.82 -4.93 7.36
N GLY A 103 -18.06 -3.84 7.48
CA GLY A 103 -17.55 -3.33 8.76
C GLY A 103 -16.56 -4.27 9.46
N MET A 104 -15.92 -5.16 8.72
CA MET A 104 -14.92 -6.12 9.22
C MET A 104 -13.55 -5.47 9.44
N ASN A 105 -13.27 -4.41 8.68
CA ASN A 105 -12.05 -3.63 8.80
C ASN A 105 -12.24 -2.51 9.85
N LYS A 106 -11.62 -2.68 11.03
CA LYS A 106 -11.65 -1.75 12.17
C LYS A 106 -10.29 -1.68 12.90
#